data_AF-A0A3A0AI15-F1
#
_entry.id   AF-A0A3A0AI15-F1
#
_cell.length_a   1.000
_cell.length_b   1.000
_cell.length_c   1.000
_cell.angle_alpha   90.00
_cell.angle_beta   90.00
_cell.angle_gamma   90.00
#
_symmetry.space_group_name_H-M   'P 1'
#
loop_
_entity.id
_entity.type
_entity.pdbx_description
1 polymer ?
#
loop_
_entity_poly.entity_id
_entity_poly.type
_entity_poly.pdbx_seq_one_letter_code
_entity_poly.pdbx_strand_id
1 'polypeptide(L)'
;MRQAYATQLAIVSGVLIVIVAVIFAAIQIPRLERPSLAAAAPVIPHPIEGYENCVTCHGLSGSVPYPDSHLGWPNESCTQCHVPASPEAADIVTPPPDLEVAGDLTPQQQQIESGATVYQAECAHCHDPGGTAPVLDAPALAAYETARGLFDYTRTTMPPDTPGTLSDEQYWDVTAYMLAAAERLPEGPVVGPDTADEIVLAQ
;
A
#
# COMPACT_ATOMS: atom_id res chain seq x y z
N MET A 1 10.98 -53.59 -52.81
CA MET A 1 11.34 -52.15 -53.00
C MET A 1 10.28 -51.22 -52.41
N ARG A 2 9.02 -51.19 -52.90
CA ARG A 2 7.98 -50.28 -52.38
C ARG A 2 7.70 -50.36 -50.87
N GLN A 3 7.68 -51.57 -50.30
CA GLN A 3 7.49 -51.76 -48.85
C GLN A 3 8.63 -51.17 -48.01
N ALA A 4 9.89 -51.35 -48.43
CA ALA A 4 11.04 -50.79 -47.73
C ALA A 4 11.03 -49.24 -47.72
N TYR A 5 10.67 -48.63 -48.85
CA TYR A 5 10.51 -47.18 -48.94
C TYR A 5 9.34 -46.65 -48.10
N ALA A 6 8.22 -47.39 -48.05
CA ALA A 6 7.08 -47.02 -47.23
C ALA A 6 7.41 -47.05 -45.72
N THR A 7 8.10 -48.09 -45.26
CA THR A 7 8.53 -48.21 -43.86
C THR A 7 9.56 -47.13 -43.51
N GLN A 8 10.52 -46.87 -44.39
CA GLN A 8 11.53 -45.83 -44.18
C GLN A 8 10.90 -44.42 -44.14
N LEU A 9 9.93 -44.13 -45.01
CA LEU A 9 9.21 -42.86 -45.01
C LEU A 9 8.38 -42.67 -43.74
N ALA A 10 7.72 -43.72 -43.25
CA ALA A 10 6.94 -43.68 -42.01
C ALA A 10 7.83 -43.41 -40.78
N ILE A 11 9.00 -44.05 -40.70
CA ILE A 11 9.96 -43.82 -39.61
C ILE A 11 10.50 -42.39 -39.65
N VAL A 12 10.93 -41.92 -40.82
CA VAL A 12 11.53 -40.58 -40.95
C VAL A 12 10.49 -39.50 -40.64
N SER A 13 9.27 -39.63 -41.16
CA SER A 13 8.19 -38.67 -40.87
C SER A 13 7.79 -38.68 -39.40
N GLY A 14 7.67 -39.85 -38.77
CA GLY A 14 7.37 -39.96 -37.34
C GLY A 14 8.44 -39.31 -36.45
N VAL A 15 9.71 -39.58 -36.73
CA VAL A 15 10.83 -38.96 -36.00
C VAL A 15 10.84 -37.45 -36.21
N LEU A 16 10.60 -36.97 -37.43
CA LEU A 16 10.56 -35.55 -37.73
C LEU A 16 9.43 -34.83 -36.96
N ILE A 17 8.24 -35.45 -36.88
CA ILE A 17 7.10 -34.92 -36.15
C ILE A 17 7.41 -34.80 -34.65
N VAL A 18 8.02 -35.83 -34.05
CA VAL A 18 8.38 -35.82 -32.62
C VAL A 18 9.43 -34.73 -32.34
N ILE A 19 10.45 -34.61 -33.19
CA ILE A 19 11.49 -33.58 -33.03
C ILE A 19 10.88 -32.18 -33.11
N VAL A 20 10.03 -31.93 -34.11
CA VAL A 20 9.36 -30.63 -34.27
C VAL A 20 8.44 -30.33 -33.07
N ALA A 21 7.71 -31.33 -32.57
CA ALA A 21 6.85 -31.16 -31.39
C ALA A 21 7.65 -30.82 -30.13
N VAL A 22 8.80 -31.48 -29.91
CA VAL A 22 9.68 -31.22 -28.76
C VAL A 22 10.34 -29.84 -28.86
N ILE A 23 10.82 -29.45 -30.05
CA ILE A 23 11.39 -28.11 -30.28
C ILE A 23 10.33 -27.04 -30.08
N PHE A 24 9.12 -27.24 -30.61
CA PHE A 24 8.01 -26.31 -30.41
C PHE A 24 7.66 -26.21 -28.93
N ALA A 25 7.54 -27.33 -28.20
CA ALA A 25 7.32 -27.30 -26.76
C ALA A 25 8.45 -26.55 -26.01
N ALA A 26 9.71 -26.79 -26.34
CA ALA A 26 10.84 -26.13 -25.70
C ALA A 26 10.91 -24.61 -26.00
N ILE A 27 10.45 -24.16 -27.17
CA ILE A 27 10.36 -22.74 -27.54
C ILE A 27 9.12 -22.07 -26.91
N GLN A 28 8.01 -22.81 -26.80
CA GLN A 28 6.72 -22.28 -26.33
C GLN A 28 6.51 -22.43 -24.82
N ILE A 29 7.32 -23.23 -24.12
CA ILE A 29 7.40 -23.15 -22.66
C ILE A 29 8.12 -21.83 -22.38
N PRO A 30 7.42 -20.75 -21.95
CA PRO A 30 8.11 -19.58 -21.47
C PRO A 30 9.06 -20.07 -20.38
N ARG A 31 10.34 -19.72 -20.48
CA ARG A 31 11.22 -19.88 -19.33
C ARG A 31 10.48 -19.29 -18.16
N LEU A 32 10.31 -20.07 -17.10
CA LEU A 32 9.86 -19.57 -15.79
C LEU A 32 10.97 -18.69 -15.19
N GLU A 33 11.53 -17.78 -15.98
CA GLU A 33 12.06 -16.52 -15.48
C GLU A 33 10.82 -15.78 -14.99
N ARG A 34 10.34 -16.18 -13.80
CA ARG A 34 9.36 -15.39 -13.05
C ARG A 34 9.99 -14.01 -12.94
N PRO A 35 9.49 -12.99 -13.63
CA PRO A 35 9.87 -11.63 -13.28
C PRO A 35 9.56 -11.52 -11.79
N SER A 36 10.50 -11.01 -11.01
CA SER A 36 10.25 -10.75 -9.59
C SER A 36 9.16 -9.69 -9.50
N LEU A 37 7.89 -10.11 -9.48
CA LEU A 37 6.72 -9.29 -9.17
C LEU A 37 6.62 -9.00 -7.67
N ALA A 38 7.50 -9.60 -6.86
CA ALA A 38 7.57 -9.40 -5.42
C ALA A 38 7.93 -7.96 -5.00
N ALA A 39 8.36 -7.11 -5.94
CA ALA A 39 8.78 -5.74 -5.63
C ALA A 39 7.62 -4.72 -5.49
N ALA A 40 6.37 -5.09 -5.79
CA ALA A 40 5.24 -4.13 -5.79
C ALA A 40 4.06 -4.51 -4.87
N ALA A 41 4.08 -5.69 -4.25
CA ALA A 41 2.99 -6.11 -3.37
C ALA A 41 3.28 -5.70 -1.91
N PRO A 42 2.36 -4.99 -1.22
CA PRO A 42 2.52 -4.67 0.18
C PRO A 42 2.56 -5.92 1.05
N VAL A 43 3.27 -5.84 2.18
CA VAL A 43 3.35 -6.90 3.18
C VAL A 43 2.05 -7.01 3.99
N ILE A 44 1.71 -8.22 4.44
CA ILE A 44 0.55 -8.45 5.32
C ILE A 44 0.99 -8.11 6.75
N PRO A 45 0.38 -7.11 7.42
CA PRO A 45 0.82 -6.62 8.73
C PRO A 45 0.39 -7.51 9.90
N HIS A 46 -0.36 -8.59 9.63
CA HIS A 46 -0.91 -9.48 10.63
C HIS A 46 -0.61 -10.95 10.31
N PRO A 47 -0.68 -11.84 11.32
CA PRO A 47 -0.60 -13.27 11.10
C PRO A 47 -1.75 -13.77 10.21
N ILE A 48 -1.47 -14.78 9.39
CA ILE A 48 -2.48 -15.42 8.53
C ILE A 48 -3.13 -16.66 9.17
N GLU A 49 -2.53 -17.19 10.23
CA GLU A 49 -3.07 -18.34 10.95
C GLU A 49 -4.43 -17.97 11.56
N GLY A 50 -5.49 -18.68 11.17
CA GLY A 50 -6.88 -18.38 11.54
C GLY A 50 -7.56 -17.29 10.68
N TYR A 51 -6.86 -16.71 9.71
CA TYR A 51 -7.37 -15.69 8.78
C TYR A 51 -7.15 -16.07 7.30
N GLU A 52 -7.19 -17.37 7.00
CA GLU A 52 -6.80 -17.89 5.69
C GLU A 52 -7.76 -17.48 4.57
N ASN A 53 -9.01 -17.14 4.90
CA ASN A 53 -9.99 -16.63 3.94
C ASN A 53 -9.90 -15.10 3.79
N CYS A 54 -8.82 -14.64 3.16
CA CYS A 54 -8.47 -13.24 2.97
C CYS A 54 -9.62 -12.38 2.42
N VAL A 55 -10.42 -12.92 1.49
CA VAL A 55 -11.53 -12.18 0.86
C VAL A 55 -12.69 -11.85 1.81
N THR A 56 -12.70 -12.39 3.04
CA THR A 56 -13.67 -11.99 4.08
C THR A 56 -13.52 -10.51 4.42
N CYS A 57 -12.28 -10.05 4.54
CA CYS A 57 -11.95 -8.67 4.88
C CYS A 57 -11.38 -7.91 3.68
N HIS A 58 -10.80 -8.59 2.69
CA HIS A 58 -10.20 -7.98 1.51
C HIS A 58 -10.98 -8.18 0.21
N GLY A 59 -12.18 -8.75 0.25
CA GLY A 59 -13.05 -8.87 -0.94
C GLY A 59 -13.62 -7.52 -1.39
N LEU A 60 -14.37 -7.51 -2.49
CA LEU A 60 -15.00 -6.30 -3.06
C LEU A 60 -15.85 -5.49 -2.05
N SER A 61 -16.40 -6.17 -1.05
CA SER A 61 -17.21 -5.58 0.01
C SER A 61 -16.55 -5.68 1.39
N GLY A 62 -15.27 -6.05 1.42
CA GLY A 62 -14.50 -6.22 2.66
C GLY A 62 -14.07 -4.88 3.26
N SER A 63 -13.54 -4.93 4.48
CA SER A 63 -13.01 -3.75 5.20
C SER A 63 -11.84 -3.08 4.49
N VAL A 64 -11.04 -3.83 3.72
CA VAL A 64 -9.89 -3.31 2.98
C VAL A 64 -9.89 -3.96 1.58
N PRO A 65 -10.75 -3.51 0.66
CA PRO A 65 -10.95 -4.19 -0.61
C PRO A 65 -9.66 -4.23 -1.45
N TYR A 66 -9.40 -5.37 -2.10
CA TYR A 66 -8.33 -5.46 -3.09
C TYR A 66 -8.60 -4.53 -4.29
N PRO A 67 -7.58 -4.11 -5.04
CA PRO A 67 -7.77 -3.31 -6.26
C PRO A 67 -8.37 -4.14 -7.40
N ASP A 68 -9.07 -3.49 -8.33
CA ASP A 68 -9.78 -4.14 -9.45
C ASP A 68 -8.93 -5.13 -10.27
N SER A 69 -7.61 -4.92 -10.32
CA SER A 69 -6.66 -5.82 -10.99
C SER A 69 -6.61 -7.24 -10.41
N HIS A 70 -7.11 -7.43 -9.18
CA HIS A 70 -7.18 -8.71 -8.47
C HIS A 70 -8.56 -9.36 -8.55
N LEU A 71 -9.51 -8.75 -9.29
CA LEU A 71 -10.84 -9.29 -9.45
C LEU A 71 -10.79 -10.69 -10.09
N GLY A 72 -11.39 -11.66 -9.40
CA GLY A 72 -11.47 -13.05 -9.85
C GLY A 72 -10.25 -13.90 -9.53
N TRP A 73 -9.27 -13.38 -8.79
CA TRP A 73 -8.17 -14.19 -8.28
C TRP A 73 -8.67 -15.13 -7.18
N PRO A 74 -8.19 -16.39 -7.14
CA PRO A 74 -8.59 -17.31 -6.10
C PRO A 74 -7.85 -16.97 -4.79
N ASN A 75 -8.48 -17.24 -3.65
CA ASN A 75 -8.02 -16.76 -2.34
C ASN A 75 -6.60 -17.24 -1.98
N GLU A 76 -6.21 -18.42 -2.47
CA GLU A 76 -4.91 -19.04 -2.21
C GLU A 76 -3.78 -18.40 -3.04
N SER A 77 -4.12 -17.57 -4.03
CA SER A 77 -3.14 -16.85 -4.84
C SER A 77 -2.60 -15.59 -4.20
N CYS A 78 -3.28 -15.05 -3.18
CA CYS A 78 -2.89 -13.79 -2.54
C CYS A 78 -1.48 -13.85 -1.94
N THR A 79 -1.12 -14.97 -1.29
CA THR A 79 0.18 -15.12 -0.62
C THR A 79 1.34 -15.46 -1.56
N GLN A 80 1.09 -15.54 -2.87
CA GLN A 80 2.14 -15.70 -3.87
C GLN A 80 2.95 -14.41 -4.04
N CYS A 81 2.37 -13.26 -3.70
CA CYS A 81 3.03 -11.96 -3.75
C CYS A 81 2.95 -11.21 -2.41
N HIS A 82 1.82 -11.29 -1.70
CA HIS A 82 1.69 -10.70 -0.36
C HIS A 82 2.22 -11.65 0.71
N VAL A 83 3.36 -11.31 1.29
CA VAL A 83 3.96 -12.14 2.34
C VAL A 83 3.62 -11.59 3.73
N PRO A 84 3.37 -12.44 4.74
CA PRO A 84 3.23 -11.97 6.11
C PRO A 84 4.52 -11.32 6.57
N ALA A 85 4.40 -10.24 7.34
CA ALA A 85 5.49 -9.76 8.16
C ALA A 85 5.96 -10.94 9.03
N SER A 86 7.23 -11.34 8.88
CA SER A 86 7.77 -12.51 9.58
C SER A 86 7.59 -12.34 11.09
N PRO A 87 7.28 -13.40 11.86
CA PRO A 87 7.36 -13.34 13.32
C PRO A 87 8.77 -13.00 13.84
N GLU A 88 9.82 -13.17 13.03
CA GLU A 88 11.16 -12.65 13.33
C GLU A 88 11.26 -11.12 13.23
N ALA A 89 10.34 -10.44 12.53
CA ALA A 89 10.30 -8.97 12.50
C ALA A 89 9.77 -8.36 13.82
N ALA A 90 9.16 -9.16 14.70
CA ALA A 90 8.66 -8.71 15.99
C ALA A 90 9.72 -8.78 17.12
N ASP A 91 10.80 -9.57 16.95
CA ASP A 91 11.83 -9.81 17.99
C ASP A 91 13.21 -9.16 17.70
N ILE A 92 13.37 -8.43 16.59
CA ILE A 92 14.61 -7.69 16.27
C ILE A 92 14.50 -6.25 16.78
N VAL A 93 14.42 -6.08 18.11
CA VAL A 93 14.80 -4.83 18.78
C VAL A 93 16.10 -5.06 19.55
N THR A 94 17.14 -5.47 18.83
CA THR A 94 18.52 -4.99 19.04
C THR A 94 19.28 -5.22 17.74
N PRO A 95 19.58 -4.17 16.95
CA PRO A 95 20.35 -4.34 15.74
C PRO A 95 21.84 -4.64 16.06
N PRO A 96 22.53 -5.42 15.23
CA PRO A 96 23.98 -5.55 15.29
C PRO A 96 24.62 -4.16 15.10
N PRO A 97 25.71 -3.84 15.80
CA PRO A 97 26.44 -2.62 15.50
C PRO A 97 26.98 -2.76 14.07
N ASP A 98 26.88 -1.69 13.28
CA ASP A 98 27.59 -1.49 12.01
C ASP A 98 26.77 -1.64 10.69
N LEU A 99 25.43 -1.65 10.72
CA LEU A 99 24.62 -1.37 9.51
C LEU A 99 23.76 -0.13 9.72
N GLU A 100 24.13 0.97 9.06
CA GLU A 100 23.35 2.21 8.97
C GLU A 100 22.02 1.95 8.24
N VAL A 101 20.98 1.62 9.02
CA VAL A 101 19.59 1.76 8.61
C VAL A 101 19.32 3.26 8.52
N ALA A 102 18.78 3.72 7.39
CA ALA A 102 18.24 5.08 7.28
C ALA A 102 17.31 5.33 8.49
N GLY A 103 17.72 6.28 9.33
CA GLY A 103 17.41 6.30 10.75
C GLY A 103 15.93 6.28 11.11
N ASP A 104 15.68 5.68 12.28
CA ASP A 104 14.43 5.64 13.03
C ASP A 104 13.67 6.96 12.92
N LEU A 105 12.58 6.98 12.15
CA LEU A 105 11.68 8.12 12.08
C LEU A 105 11.17 8.41 13.50
N THR A 106 11.18 9.68 13.91
CA THR A 106 10.56 10.05 15.18
C THR A 106 9.07 9.69 15.17
N PRO A 107 8.43 9.51 16.33
CA PRO A 107 6.99 9.27 16.39
C PRO A 107 6.16 10.34 15.65
N GLN A 108 6.60 11.60 15.68
CA GLN A 108 5.95 12.68 14.93
C GLN A 108 6.13 12.51 13.41
N GLN A 109 7.30 12.08 12.95
CA GLN A 109 7.53 11.78 11.53
C GLN A 109 6.66 10.60 11.06
N GLN A 110 6.56 9.54 11.84
CA GLN A 110 5.67 8.41 11.55
C GLN A 110 4.20 8.87 11.48
N GLN A 111 3.79 9.74 12.40
CA GLN A 111 2.44 10.31 12.39
C GLN A 111 2.16 11.12 11.11
N ILE A 112 3.12 11.94 10.66
CA ILE A 112 3.01 12.71 9.42
C ILE A 112 2.87 11.78 8.20
N GLU A 113 3.60 10.66 8.17
CA GLU A 113 3.50 9.65 7.09
C GLU A 113 2.14 8.93 7.08
N SER A 114 1.64 8.52 8.25
CA SER A 114 0.27 7.99 8.39
C SER A 114 -0.76 9.02 7.92
N GLY A 115 -0.58 10.28 8.30
CA GLY A 115 -1.45 11.38 7.92
C GLY A 115 -1.47 11.66 6.43
N ALA A 116 -0.32 11.56 5.78
CA ALA A 116 -0.19 11.68 4.33
C ALA A 116 -1.03 10.61 3.62
N THR A 117 -1.04 9.38 4.15
CA THR A 117 -1.85 8.28 3.61
C THR A 117 -3.35 8.57 3.72
N VAL A 118 -3.81 9.06 4.88
CA VAL A 118 -5.21 9.46 5.08
C VAL A 118 -5.58 10.62 4.15
N TYR A 119 -4.73 11.64 4.07
CA TYR A 119 -4.95 12.81 3.22
C TYR A 119 -5.13 12.43 1.75
N GLN A 120 -4.28 11.53 1.23
CA GLN A 120 -4.34 11.11 -0.16
C GLN A 120 -5.62 10.33 -0.49
N ALA A 121 -6.11 9.52 0.46
CA ALA A 121 -7.34 8.76 0.29
C ALA A 121 -8.60 9.62 0.37
N GLU A 122 -8.63 10.57 1.32
CA GLU A 122 -9.89 11.20 1.76
C GLU A 122 -9.98 12.70 1.41
N CYS A 123 -8.86 13.39 1.17
CA CYS A 123 -8.80 14.85 1.10
C CYS A 123 -8.28 15.38 -0.24
N ALA A 124 -7.25 14.74 -0.79
CA ALA A 124 -6.46 15.23 -1.91
C ALA A 124 -7.29 15.56 -3.16
N HIS A 125 -8.32 14.77 -3.46
CA HIS A 125 -9.18 15.00 -4.63
C HIS A 125 -9.75 16.43 -4.71
N CYS A 126 -10.08 17.02 -3.55
CA CYS A 126 -10.64 18.35 -3.46
C CYS A 126 -9.60 19.40 -3.06
N HIS A 127 -8.68 19.07 -2.16
CA HIS A 127 -7.78 20.04 -1.52
C HIS A 127 -6.39 20.17 -2.18
N ASP A 128 -6.02 19.27 -3.08
CA ASP A 128 -4.78 19.44 -3.84
C ASP A 128 -4.86 20.59 -4.85
N PRO A 129 -3.71 21.15 -5.27
CA PRO A 129 -3.67 22.16 -6.31
C PRO A 129 -4.43 21.71 -7.58
N GLY A 130 -5.49 22.45 -7.93
CA GLY A 130 -6.36 22.13 -9.07
C GLY A 130 -7.62 21.34 -8.71
N GLY A 131 -7.81 20.97 -7.44
CA GLY A 131 -9.05 20.43 -6.90
C GLY A 131 -10.16 21.47 -6.78
N THR A 132 -11.30 21.05 -6.23
CA THR A 132 -12.53 21.85 -6.12
C THR A 132 -12.66 22.63 -4.80
N ALA A 133 -11.79 22.38 -3.82
CA ALA A 133 -11.77 23.03 -2.53
C ALA A 133 -10.53 23.92 -2.36
N PRO A 134 -10.51 24.82 -1.35
CA PRO A 134 -9.34 25.63 -1.06
C PRO A 134 -8.10 24.78 -0.78
N VAL A 135 -6.95 25.22 -1.29
CA VAL A 135 -5.66 24.60 -0.96
C VAL A 135 -5.35 24.84 0.52
N LEU A 136 -4.90 23.79 1.20
CA LEU A 136 -4.64 23.80 2.65
C LEU A 136 -3.22 24.28 2.96
N ASP A 137 -2.94 25.52 2.58
CA ASP A 137 -1.67 26.19 2.83
C ASP A 137 -1.64 26.92 4.19
N ALA A 138 -0.47 27.47 4.55
CA ALA A 138 -0.28 28.19 5.81
C ALA A 138 -1.33 29.30 6.07
N PRO A 139 -1.65 30.19 5.10
CA PRO A 139 -2.75 31.15 5.26
C PRO A 139 -4.12 30.52 5.54
N ALA A 140 -4.47 29.44 4.82
CA ALA A 140 -5.75 28.76 5.04
C ALA A 140 -5.84 28.16 6.45
N LEU A 141 -4.75 27.57 6.95
CA LEU A 141 -4.73 26.94 8.26
C LEU A 141 -4.72 27.94 9.43
N ALA A 142 -4.23 29.16 9.21
CA ALA A 142 -4.19 30.20 10.27
C ALA A 142 -5.57 30.55 10.83
N ALA A 143 -6.65 30.33 10.06
CA ALA A 143 -8.03 30.58 10.48
C ALA A 143 -8.50 29.68 11.65
N TYR A 144 -7.82 28.57 11.91
CA TYR A 144 -8.20 27.62 12.96
C TYR A 144 -7.51 27.87 14.29
N GLU A 145 -6.65 28.89 14.38
CA GLU A 145 -5.91 29.33 15.57
C GLU A 145 -4.87 28.32 16.10
N THR A 146 -5.27 27.07 16.36
CA THR A 146 -4.43 25.98 16.89
C THR A 146 -4.62 24.67 16.13
N ALA A 147 -3.70 23.73 16.31
CA ALA A 147 -3.86 22.36 15.82
C ALA A 147 -5.13 21.71 16.37
N ARG A 148 -5.52 22.02 17.63
CA ARG A 148 -6.77 21.56 18.22
C ARG A 148 -7.97 22.07 17.42
N GLY A 149 -8.00 23.37 17.11
CA GLY A 149 -9.08 23.99 16.33
C GLY A 149 -9.19 23.39 14.92
N LEU A 150 -8.05 23.12 14.28
CA LEU A 150 -8.01 22.46 12.97
C LEU A 150 -8.56 21.03 13.04
N PHE A 151 -8.13 20.23 14.02
CA PHE A 151 -8.65 18.88 14.22
C PHE A 151 -10.17 18.89 14.45
N ASP A 152 -10.66 19.76 15.35
CA ASP A 152 -12.08 19.80 15.71
C ASP A 152 -12.95 20.17 14.51
N TYR A 153 -12.51 21.16 13.73
CA TYR A 153 -13.18 21.53 12.49
C TYR A 153 -13.17 20.38 11.49
N THR A 154 -12.01 19.79 11.23
CA THR A 154 -11.85 18.70 10.25
C THR A 154 -12.71 17.51 10.63
N ARG A 155 -12.69 17.10 11.90
CA ARG A 155 -13.50 15.98 12.40
C ARG A 155 -15.00 16.22 12.30
N THR A 156 -15.46 17.44 12.51
CA THR A 156 -16.90 17.75 12.58
C THR A 156 -17.51 18.16 11.25
N THR A 157 -16.69 18.55 10.27
CA THR A 157 -17.15 19.09 8.99
C THR A 157 -16.60 18.36 7.77
N MET A 158 -15.57 17.54 7.92
CA MET A 158 -14.91 16.82 6.82
C MET A 158 -14.90 15.29 7.04
N PRO A 159 -14.95 14.49 5.97
CA PRO A 159 -15.27 14.89 4.58
C PRO A 159 -16.66 15.52 4.47
N PRO A 160 -16.92 16.44 3.50
CA PRO A 160 -18.13 17.26 3.50
C PRO A 160 -19.43 16.45 3.33
N ASP A 161 -19.36 15.32 2.63
CA ASP A 161 -20.50 14.41 2.43
C ASP A 161 -20.68 13.43 3.60
N THR A 162 -19.60 13.14 4.33
CA THR A 162 -19.57 12.14 5.41
C THR A 162 -18.74 12.61 6.61
N PRO A 163 -19.12 13.70 7.31
CA PRO A 163 -18.34 14.17 8.44
C PRO A 163 -18.24 13.14 9.56
N GLY A 164 -17.07 13.02 10.18
CA GLY A 164 -16.84 12.15 11.34
C GLY A 164 -16.72 10.66 11.02
N THR A 165 -16.52 10.27 9.75
CA THR A 165 -16.37 8.85 9.38
C THR A 165 -14.99 8.27 9.65
N LEU A 166 -13.96 9.11 9.80
CA LEU A 166 -12.61 8.64 10.16
C LEU A 166 -12.50 8.45 11.68
N SER A 167 -11.57 7.61 12.12
CA SER A 167 -11.25 7.48 13.54
C SER A 167 -10.59 8.74 14.08
N ASP A 168 -10.66 8.96 15.40
CA ASP A 168 -9.96 10.08 16.02
C ASP A 168 -8.44 10.04 15.76
N GLU A 169 -7.85 8.84 15.71
CA GLU A 169 -6.43 8.66 15.35
C GLU A 169 -6.14 9.11 13.92
N GLN A 170 -6.97 8.72 12.94
CA GLN A 170 -6.83 9.16 11.55
C GLN A 170 -6.98 10.68 11.41
N TYR A 171 -7.89 11.28 12.18
CA TYR A 171 -8.02 12.74 12.21
C TYR A 171 -6.79 13.42 12.83
N TRP A 172 -6.13 12.81 13.81
CA TRP A 172 -4.89 13.34 14.38
C TRP A 172 -3.73 13.25 13.41
N ASP A 173 -3.60 12.10 12.75
CA ASP A 173 -2.58 11.85 11.74
C ASP A 173 -2.71 12.85 10.58
N VAL A 174 -3.90 12.98 10.00
CA VAL A 174 -4.13 13.93 8.89
C VAL A 174 -3.94 15.38 9.34
N THR A 175 -4.26 15.72 10.58
CA THR A 175 -3.98 17.05 11.16
C THR A 175 -2.47 17.30 11.21
N ALA A 176 -1.68 16.35 11.71
CA ALA A 176 -0.22 16.45 11.72
C ALA A 176 0.36 16.64 10.32
N TYR A 177 -0.15 15.87 9.34
CA TYR A 177 0.26 16.01 7.94
C TYR A 177 -0.07 17.38 7.35
N MET A 178 -1.30 17.89 7.52
CA MET A 178 -1.69 19.21 7.03
C MET A 178 -0.81 20.32 7.61
N LEU A 179 -0.49 20.22 8.90
CA LEU A 179 0.40 21.17 9.58
C LEU A 179 1.83 21.08 9.06
N ALA A 180 2.36 19.88 8.85
CA ALA A 180 3.70 19.68 8.30
C ALA A 180 3.79 20.21 6.86
N ALA A 181 2.81 19.90 6.02
CA ALA A 181 2.73 20.35 4.62
C ALA A 181 2.62 21.88 4.50
N ALA A 182 1.98 22.52 5.48
CA ALA A 182 1.90 23.97 5.59
C ALA A 182 3.09 24.62 6.31
N GLU A 183 4.12 23.85 6.68
CA GLU A 183 5.29 24.32 7.46
C GLU A 183 4.89 24.98 8.80
N ARG A 184 3.80 24.52 9.42
CA ARG A 184 3.26 25.00 10.70
C ARG A 184 3.43 24.02 11.87
N LEU A 185 3.97 22.82 11.61
CA LEU A 185 4.25 21.85 12.66
C LEU A 185 5.69 22.01 13.19
N PRO A 186 5.90 22.45 14.45
CA PRO A 186 7.22 22.42 15.07
C PRO A 186 7.66 20.98 15.37
N GLU A 187 8.97 20.72 15.31
CA GLU A 187 9.54 19.46 15.79
C GLU A 187 9.18 19.23 17.26
N GLY A 188 8.71 18.03 17.59
CA GLY A 188 8.26 17.74 18.94
C GLY A 188 7.54 16.39 19.08
N PRO A 189 6.70 16.24 20.13
CA PRO A 189 5.84 15.08 20.26
C PRO A 189 4.79 15.03 19.14
N VAL A 190 4.09 13.90 19.05
CA VAL A 190 2.94 13.74 18.15
C VAL A 190 1.87 14.80 18.42
N VAL A 191 1.16 15.21 17.37
CA VAL A 191 -0.05 16.03 17.48
C VAL A 191 -1.15 15.15 18.07
N GLY A 192 -1.70 15.56 19.20
CA GLY A 192 -2.73 14.80 19.88
C GLY A 192 -3.46 15.61 20.93
N PRO A 193 -4.35 14.97 21.70
CA PRO A 193 -5.19 15.64 22.68
C PRO A 193 -4.42 16.49 23.69
N ASP A 194 -3.21 16.05 24.07
CA ASP A 194 -2.39 16.72 25.10
C ASP A 194 -1.46 17.81 24.55
N THR A 195 -1.28 17.88 23.22
CA THR A 195 -0.28 18.77 22.58
C THR A 195 -0.90 19.79 21.63
N ALA A 196 -2.08 19.50 21.09
CA ALA A 196 -2.67 20.27 19.99
C ALA A 196 -3.09 21.71 20.36
N ASP A 197 -3.36 21.99 21.63
CA ASP A 197 -3.69 23.35 22.09
C ASP A 197 -2.45 24.27 22.11
N GLU A 198 -1.25 23.71 22.20
CA GLU A 198 0.00 24.46 22.27
C GLU A 198 0.58 24.78 20.88
N ILE A 199 0.10 24.09 19.84
CA ILE A 199 0.55 24.28 18.45
C ILE A 199 -0.28 25.38 17.80
N VAL A 200 0.24 26.62 17.82
CA VAL A 200 -0.43 27.81 17.29
C VAL A 200 -0.16 27.98 15.79
N LEU A 201 -1.21 28.25 15.02
CA LEU A 201 -1.18 28.35 13.55
C LEU A 201 -1.13 29.79 13.06
N ALA A 202 -1.55 30.74 13.89
CA ALA A 202 -1.49 32.16 13.60
C ALA A 202 -0.05 32.69 13.87
N GLN A 203 0.76 32.77 12.81
CA GLN A 203 1.94 33.65 12.75
C GLN A 203 1.99 34.36 11.41
#